data_AF-A0A2N6IF31-F1
#
_entry.id   AF-A0A2N6IF31-F1
#
_cell.length_a   1.000
_cell.length_b   1.000
_cell.length_c   1.000
_cell.angle_alpha   90.00
_cell.angle_beta   90.00
_cell.angle_gamma   90.00
#
_symmetry.space_group_name_H-M   'P 1'
#
loop_
_entity.id
_entity.type
_entity.pdbx_description
1 polymer ?
#
loop_
_entity_poly.entity_id
_entity_poly.type
_entity_poly.pdbx_seq_one_letter_code
_entity_poly.pdbx_strand_id
1 'polypeptide(L)'
;MWMVVGERRFVVILSDNATGHAFAKLLPLTLDMAELNGNEKYADLQKALPATATRMEMISNGDLLLYGSKTLVVFYKAFTSPYSYSNVGRVANPVGLAHALGEHGARVEFLSYK
;
A
#
# COMPACT_ATOMS: atom_id res chain seq x y z
N MET A 1 0.55 -11.17 -4.14
CA MET A 1 1.66 -10.58 -4.91
C MET A 1 2.85 -10.32 -3.99
N TRP A 2 4.02 -9.96 -4.51
CA TRP A 2 5.18 -9.50 -3.75
C TRP A 2 5.22 -7.97 -3.67
N MET A 3 5.56 -7.44 -2.50
CA MET A 3 6.08 -6.09 -2.32
C MET A 3 7.55 -6.19 -1.93
N VAL A 4 8.42 -5.50 -2.66
CA VAL A 4 9.87 -5.53 -2.48
C VAL A 4 10.36 -4.13 -2.11
N VAL A 5 11.16 -4.06 -1.05
CA VAL A 5 11.78 -2.83 -0.55
C VAL A 5 13.24 -3.14 -0.27
N GLY A 6 14.14 -2.64 -1.11
CA GLY A 6 15.54 -3.07 -1.12
C GLY A 6 15.64 -4.59 -1.29
N GLU A 7 16.31 -5.26 -0.36
CA GLU A 7 16.47 -6.73 -0.37
C GLU A 7 15.31 -7.49 0.30
N ARG A 8 14.37 -6.79 0.93
CA ARG A 8 13.29 -7.40 1.70
C ARG A 8 12.05 -7.61 0.84
N ARG A 9 11.41 -8.77 1.01
CA ARG A 9 10.18 -9.15 0.31
C ARG A 9 9.05 -9.41 1.30
N PHE A 10 7.87 -8.90 0.97
CA PHE A 10 6.66 -9.04 1.75
C PHE A 10 5.55 -9.61 0.88
N VAL A 11 4.83 -10.60 1.42
CA VAL A 11 3.61 -11.14 0.81
C VAL A 11 2.50 -10.10 0.99
N VAL A 12 1.91 -9.64 -0.12
CA VAL A 12 0.69 -8.82 -0.07
C VAL A 12 -0.48 -9.62 -0.63
N ILE A 13 -1.53 -9.71 0.18
CA ILE A 13 -2.82 -10.28 -0.19
C ILE A 13 -3.66 -9.12 -0.71
N LEU A 14 -4.01 -9.16 -2.00
CA LEU A 14 -4.91 -8.18 -2.58
C LEU A 14 -6.34 -8.46 -2.13
N SER A 15 -7.11 -7.39 -1.96
CA SER A 15 -8.52 -7.49 -1.63
C SER A 15 -9.31 -7.96 -2.85
N ASP A 16 -10.25 -8.88 -2.64
CA ASP A 16 -11.16 -9.36 -3.68
C ASP A 16 -12.26 -8.34 -3.97
N ASN A 17 -11.87 -7.22 -4.59
CA ASN A 17 -12.76 -6.11 -4.93
C ASN A 17 -12.25 -5.38 -6.19
N ALA A 18 -13.05 -4.44 -6.71
CA ALA A 18 -12.71 -3.73 -7.94
C ALA A 18 -11.37 -2.97 -7.88
N THR A 19 -11.02 -2.39 -6.73
CA THR A 19 -9.76 -1.66 -6.53
C THR A 19 -8.55 -2.61 -6.55
N GLY A 20 -8.61 -3.71 -5.79
CA GLY A 20 -7.56 -4.73 -5.73
C GLY A 20 -7.32 -5.42 -7.08
N HIS A 21 -8.39 -5.80 -7.78
CA HIS A 21 -8.33 -6.37 -9.13
C HIS A 21 -7.74 -5.41 -10.16
N ALA A 22 -8.07 -4.11 -10.06
CA ALA A 22 -7.52 -3.10 -10.96
C ALA A 22 -6.03 -2.83 -10.66
N PHE A 23 -5.65 -2.80 -9.37
CA PHE A 23 -4.26 -2.66 -8.96
C PHE A 23 -3.39 -3.84 -9.44
N ALA A 24 -3.90 -5.08 -9.36
CA ALA A 24 -3.20 -6.27 -9.86
C ALA A 24 -2.79 -6.16 -11.34
N LYS A 25 -3.61 -5.47 -12.15
CA LYS A 25 -3.35 -5.26 -13.59
C LYS A 25 -2.27 -4.22 -13.88
N LEU A 26 -1.82 -3.46 -12.87
CA LEU A 26 -0.70 -2.54 -12.99
C LEU A 26 0.66 -3.23 -12.80
N LEU A 27 0.67 -4.48 -12.33
CA LEU A 27 1.91 -5.19 -12.04
C LEU A 27 2.62 -5.65 -13.34
N PRO A 28 3.96 -5.60 -13.41
CA PRO A 28 4.87 -5.10 -12.38
C PRO A 28 4.83 -3.57 -12.27
N LEU A 29 4.91 -3.06 -11.03
CA LEU A 29 4.83 -1.63 -10.74
C LEU A 29 5.94 -1.22 -9.78
N THR A 30 6.70 -0.19 -10.13
CA THR A 30 7.70 0.42 -9.25
C THR A 30 7.28 1.84 -8.92
N LEU A 31 7.28 2.20 -7.65
CA LEU A 31 6.95 3.54 -7.16
C LEU A 31 8.06 4.05 -6.25
N ASP A 32 8.48 5.29 -6.47
CA ASP A 32 9.26 6.05 -5.49
C ASP A 32 8.25 6.72 -4.55
N MET A 33 8.11 6.17 -3.33
CA MET A 33 7.07 6.55 -2.37
C MET A 33 7.61 7.50 -1.31
N ALA A 34 6.97 8.65 -1.15
CA ALA A 34 7.36 9.65 -0.16
C ALA A 34 6.94 9.23 1.26
N GLU A 35 7.73 9.64 2.26
CA GLU A 35 7.37 9.50 3.67
C GLU A 35 6.38 10.59 4.09
N LEU A 36 5.40 10.22 4.90
CA LEU A 36 4.47 11.15 5.51
C LEU A 36 4.14 10.72 6.94
N ASN A 37 4.11 11.71 7.86
CA ASN A 37 3.68 11.53 9.25
C ASN A 37 4.43 10.48 10.10
N GLY A 38 5.48 9.82 9.59
CA GLY A 38 6.21 8.78 10.31
C GLY A 38 5.42 7.49 10.49
N ASN A 39 4.38 7.25 9.69
CA ASN A 39 3.53 6.06 9.74
C ASN A 39 3.13 5.51 8.36
N GLU A 40 3.39 6.25 7.27
CA GLU A 40 2.90 5.90 5.94
C GLU A 40 3.90 6.28 4.84
N LYS A 41 3.89 5.48 3.77
CA LYS A 41 4.50 5.84 2.48
C LYS A 41 3.42 6.02 1.45
N TYR A 42 3.55 7.01 0.56
CA TYR A 42 2.57 7.25 -0.49
C TYR A 42 3.19 7.61 -1.83
N ALA A 43 2.47 7.29 -2.91
CA ALA A 43 2.77 7.75 -4.27
C ALA A 43 1.51 7.77 -5.12
N ASP A 44 1.47 8.65 -6.11
CA ASP A 44 0.37 8.70 -7.07
C ASP A 44 0.57 7.69 -8.20
N LEU A 45 -0.49 6.96 -8.51
CA LEU A 45 -0.58 6.11 -9.69
C LEU A 45 -0.83 6.97 -10.93
N GLN A 46 -0.23 6.59 -12.06
CA GLN A 46 -0.45 7.27 -13.34
C GLN A 46 -1.92 7.22 -13.79
N LYS A 47 -2.60 6.11 -13.49
CA LYS A 47 -4.01 5.88 -13.84
C LYS A 47 -4.85 5.79 -12.58
N ALA A 48 -6.04 6.38 -12.62
CA ALA A 48 -7.02 6.23 -11.56
C ALA A 48 -7.53 4.78 -11.50
N LEU A 49 -7.75 4.28 -10.30
CA LEU A 49 -8.39 3.00 -10.04
C LEU A 49 -9.87 3.22 -9.66
N PRO A 50 -10.72 2.18 -9.83
CA PRO A 50 -12.03 2.16 -9.19
C PRO A 50 -11.86 2.35 -7.68
N ALA A 51 -12.63 3.27 -7.10
CA ALA A 51 -12.55 3.62 -5.69
C ALA A 51 -13.95 3.58 -5.07
N THR A 52 -14.11 2.77 -4.03
CA THR A 52 -15.29 2.72 -3.16
C THR A 52 -14.80 2.99 -1.74
N ALA A 53 -14.50 4.26 -1.49
CA ALA A 53 -13.88 4.67 -0.24
C ALA A 53 -14.86 4.54 0.92
N THR A 54 -14.42 3.87 1.99
CA THR A 54 -15.18 3.73 3.23
C THR A 54 -14.36 4.23 4.40
N ARG A 55 -15.02 4.82 5.39
CA ARG A 55 -14.36 5.29 6.60
C ARG A 55 -13.77 4.10 7.34
N MET A 56 -12.49 4.19 7.68
CA MET A 56 -11.81 3.13 8.43
C MET A 56 -11.43 3.64 9.82
N GLU A 57 -12.05 3.08 10.85
CA GLU A 57 -11.84 3.51 12.23
C GLU A 57 -10.38 3.30 12.69
N MET A 58 -9.76 2.23 12.21
CA MET A 58 -8.40 1.86 12.52
C MET A 58 -7.64 1.47 11.25
N ILE A 59 -6.47 2.07 11.08
CA ILE A 59 -5.46 1.63 10.12
C ILE A 59 -4.50 0.71 10.85
N SER A 60 -4.14 -0.39 10.21
CA SER A 60 -3.22 -1.40 10.72
C SER A 60 -1.87 -1.33 10.03
N ASN A 61 -0.82 -1.77 10.74
CA ASN A 61 0.47 -2.00 10.13
C ASN A 61 0.36 -3.04 9.00
N GLY A 62 0.82 -2.68 7.80
CA GLY A 62 0.75 -3.50 6.61
C GLY A 62 -0.45 -3.20 5.71
N ASP A 63 -1.35 -2.29 6.07
CA ASP A 63 -2.46 -1.94 5.19
C ASP A 63 -1.96 -1.27 3.90
N LEU A 64 -2.50 -1.72 2.76
CA LEU A 64 -2.28 -1.15 1.44
C LEU A 64 -3.60 -0.56 0.95
N LEU A 65 -3.66 0.76 0.87
CA LEU A 65 -4.90 1.51 0.72
C LEU A 65 -4.79 2.51 -0.42
N LEU A 66 -5.94 2.90 -0.96
CA LEU A 66 -6.05 3.95 -1.97
C LEU A 66 -6.78 5.16 -1.36
N TYR A 67 -6.10 6.29 -1.32
CA TYR A 67 -6.70 7.58 -1.01
C TYR A 67 -7.16 8.27 -2.30
N GLY A 68 -8.41 8.73 -2.29
CA GLY A 68 -9.10 9.16 -3.51
C GLY A 68 -9.15 8.01 -4.53
N SER A 69 -8.66 8.26 -5.75
CA SER A 69 -8.62 7.27 -6.82
C SER A 69 -7.23 7.00 -7.39
N LYS A 70 -6.18 7.67 -6.89
CA LYS A 70 -4.82 7.58 -7.45
C LYS A 70 -3.71 7.41 -6.42
N THR A 71 -3.90 7.87 -5.19
CA THR A 71 -2.80 7.90 -4.21
C THR A 71 -2.74 6.56 -3.49
N LEU A 72 -1.75 5.74 -3.82
CA LEU A 72 -1.49 4.48 -3.14
C LEU A 72 -0.73 4.75 -1.85
N VAL A 73 -1.16 4.14 -0.75
CA VAL A 73 -0.57 4.32 0.57
C VAL A 73 -0.23 2.97 1.20
N VAL A 74 1.00 2.82 1.68
CA VAL A 74 1.46 1.69 2.50
C VAL A 74 1.61 2.19 3.93
N PHE A 75 0.78 1.68 4.84
CA PHE A 75 0.89 1.98 6.26
C PHE A 75 1.79 0.99 6.98
N TYR A 76 2.69 1.48 7.82
CA TYR A 76 3.64 0.65 8.56
C TYR A 76 3.57 0.83 10.09
N LYS A 77 2.56 1.59 10.56
CA LYS A 77 2.16 1.70 11.97
C LYS A 77 0.64 1.68 12.06
N ALA A 78 0.12 1.23 13.20
CA ALA A 78 -1.31 1.25 13.48
C ALA A 78 -1.72 2.56 14.16
N PHE A 79 -2.88 3.10 13.78
CA PHE A 79 -3.45 4.31 14.39
C PHE A 79 -4.94 4.44 14.03
N THR A 80 -5.67 5.27 14.78
CA THR A 80 -7.05 5.61 14.47
C THR A 80 -7.11 6.66 13.38
N SER A 81 -7.97 6.48 12.39
CA SER A 81 -8.09 7.43 11.27
C SER A 81 -9.53 7.91 11.10
N PRO A 82 -9.78 9.21 10.86
CA PRO A 82 -11.10 9.69 10.47
C PRO A 82 -11.36 9.56 8.97
N TYR A 83 -10.36 9.20 8.17
CA TYR A 83 -10.41 9.25 6.72
C TYR A 83 -11.03 8.01 6.07
N SER A 84 -11.44 8.19 4.82
CA SER A 84 -11.99 7.13 3.99
C SER A 84 -10.98 6.65 2.96
N TYR A 85 -10.87 5.34 2.80
CA TYR A 85 -9.97 4.71 1.84
C TYR A 85 -10.69 3.60 1.08
N SER A 86 -10.21 3.31 -0.13
CA SER A 86 -10.55 2.06 -0.83
C SER A 86 -9.49 1.02 -0.52
N ASN A 87 -9.91 -0.19 -0.16
CA ASN A 87 -8.99 -1.25 0.22
C ASN A 87 -8.35 -1.89 -1.03
N VAL A 88 -7.02 -1.80 -1.15
CA VAL A 88 -6.25 -2.44 -2.23
C VAL A 88 -5.79 -3.82 -1.79
N GLY A 89 -5.33 -3.95 -0.54
CA GLY A 89 -4.88 -5.19 0.04
C GLY A 89 -4.17 -4.98 1.37
N ARG A 90 -3.36 -5.95 1.77
CA ARG A 90 -2.56 -5.90 3.00
C ARG A 90 -1.33 -6.78 2.93
N VAL A 91 -0.27 -6.36 3.60
CA VAL A 91 0.88 -7.21 3.90
C VAL A 91 0.45 -8.31 4.87
N ALA A 92 0.66 -9.57 4.50
CA ALA A 92 0.22 -10.72 5.29
C ALA A 92 0.94 -10.83 6.63
N ASN A 93 2.26 -10.57 6.63
CA ASN A 93 3.09 -10.51 7.82
C ASN A 93 3.97 -9.24 7.76
N PRO A 94 3.60 -8.16 8.49
CA PRO A 94 4.29 -6.88 8.41
C PRO A 94 5.52 -6.78 9.34
N VAL A 95 6.00 -7.90 9.91
CA VAL A 95 7.19 -7.89 10.78
C VAL A 95 8.40 -7.32 10.03
N GLY A 96 8.95 -6.23 10.55
CA GLY A 96 10.08 -5.52 9.97
C GLY A 96 9.76 -4.65 8.75
N LEU A 97 8.48 -4.45 8.42
CA LEU A 97 8.05 -3.56 7.33
C LEU A 97 8.52 -2.13 7.57
N ALA A 98 8.27 -1.57 8.75
CA ALA A 98 8.68 -0.22 9.12
C ALA A 98 10.20 -0.02 8.96
N HIS A 99 11.00 -1.00 9.38
CA HIS A 99 12.46 -0.94 9.23
C HIS A 99 12.88 -0.98 7.76
N ALA A 100 12.22 -1.78 6.93
CA ALA A 100 12.52 -1.86 5.49
C ALA A 100 12.19 -0.54 4.77
N LEU A 101 11.09 0.09 5.14
CA LEU A 101 10.63 1.34 4.54
C LEU A 101 11.41 2.56 5.03
N GLY A 102 12.03 2.49 6.22
CA GLY A 102 12.87 3.55 6.78
C GLY A 102 12.13 4.86 7.07
N GLU A 103 12.87 5.92 7.41
CA GLU A 103 12.33 7.23 7.82
C GLU A 103 12.26 8.26 6.67
N HIS A 104 12.66 7.88 5.46
CA HIS A 104 12.69 8.74 4.27
C HIS A 104 11.93 8.11 3.11
N GLY A 105 11.83 8.79 1.96
CA GLY A 105 11.23 8.17 0.77
C GLY A 105 11.86 6.82 0.42
N ALA A 106 11.04 5.87 -0.03
CA ALA A 106 11.45 4.50 -0.33
C ALA A 106 10.98 4.08 -1.72
N ARG A 107 11.86 3.41 -2.47
CA ARG A 107 11.49 2.75 -3.72
C ARG A 107 10.86 1.40 -3.41
N VAL A 108 9.63 1.20 -3.87
CA VAL A 108 8.84 -0.01 -3.63
C VAL A 108 8.46 -0.64 -4.95
N GLU A 109 8.71 -1.94 -5.09
CA GLU A 109 8.33 -2.72 -6.26
C GLU A 109 7.22 -3.71 -5.92
N PHE A 110 6.19 -3.76 -6.76
CA PHE A 110 5.08 -4.69 -6.66
C PHE A 110 5.13 -5.65 -7.84
N LEU A 111 5.17 -6.96 -7.56
CA LEU A 111 5.40 -8.02 -8.56
C LEU A 111 4.38 -9.15 -8.38
N SER A 112 3.89 -9.76 -9.46
CA SER A 112 3.02 -10.94 -9.37
C SER A 112 3.76 -12.14 -8.74
N TYR A 113 2.99 -13.10 -8.20
CA TYR A 113 3.56 -14.43 -7.97
C TYR A 113 3.88 -15.06 -9.33
N LYS A 114 5.02 -15.74 -9.44
CA LYS A 114 5.30 -16.60 -10.59
C LYS A 114 4.52 -17.90 -10.45
#